data_AF-A0A444WN42-F1
#
_entry.id   AF-A0A444WN42-F1
#
_cell.length_a   1.000
_cell.length_b   1.000
_cell.length_c   1.000
_cell.angle_alpha   90.00
_cell.angle_beta   90.00
_cell.angle_gamma   90.00
#
_symmetry.space_group_name_H-M   'P 1'
#
loop_
_entity.id
_entity.type
_entity.pdbx_description
1 polymer ?
#
loop_
_entity_poly.entity_id
_entity_poly.type
_entity_poly.pdbx_seq_one_letter_code
_entity_poly.pdbx_strand_id
1 'polypeptide(L)'
;MVVRAFAPGVLDKDVFGLQTLEHLMRMTRTWDSTMSMIPKGGDTIWGGLDWSPEGYYNCSAKKHKTNDSIKPCQNDKKSQSMKHVNYGRLISFGKDAAELHSSKLDMLDFRGSLKGRRSHMNTSTCDIWTEYHEMGVEGIRAVSDYKAYTADAVLDLLRFVAPKMMKRGDAHFSHGIADNLDDPKYKHYKYWSNPLETRLPHAPDMEIYSMYGVGIPTERAYVYKSTSQSECYIPFQIDTSANGGDEDPCLKDGVYSANGDETVPVLSAGFMCAKGWRGKTRFNPSGIQTFIREYEHAPPANLLEGRGTQSGAHVDILGNFALIEDIIRVAAGASGEDLGGDRVHSEIFKWSENINLKL
;
A
#
# COMPACT_ATOMS: atom_id res chain seq x y z
N MET A 1 -4.74 3.59 -6.37
CA MET A 1 -6.05 2.95 -6.71
C MET A 1 -7.12 3.88 -7.29
N VAL A 2 -7.94 4.64 -6.54
CA VAL A 2 -9.00 5.50 -7.15
C VAL A 2 -8.41 6.57 -8.09
N VAL A 3 -7.19 7.03 -7.79
CA VAL A 3 -6.48 8.04 -8.59
C VAL A 3 -5.83 7.47 -9.87
N ARG A 4 -5.60 6.16 -9.96
CA ARG A 4 -4.86 5.53 -11.07
C ARG A 4 -5.70 4.60 -11.96
N ALA A 5 -6.89 4.21 -11.52
CA ALA A 5 -7.91 3.62 -12.40
C ALA A 5 -8.28 4.55 -13.58
N PHE A 6 -7.88 5.82 -13.52
CA PHE A 6 -7.90 6.77 -14.62
C PHE A 6 -6.46 7.21 -14.89
N ALA A 7 -5.86 6.59 -15.90
CA ALA A 7 -4.46 6.78 -16.30
C ALA A 7 -4.04 8.26 -16.42
N PRO A 8 -2.74 8.59 -16.25
CA PRO A 8 -2.22 9.96 -16.42
C PRO A 8 -2.43 10.52 -17.85
N GLY A 9 -2.71 9.67 -18.84
CA GLY A 9 -2.98 10.09 -20.22
C GLY A 9 -4.40 10.61 -20.49
N VAL A 10 -5.36 10.44 -19.57
CA VAL A 10 -6.73 10.97 -19.71
C VAL A 10 -6.87 12.35 -19.05
N LEU A 11 -5.90 12.72 -18.20
CA LEU A 11 -5.84 14.03 -17.55
C LEU A 11 -5.23 15.11 -18.45
N ASP A 12 -4.57 14.71 -19.55
CA ASP A 12 -4.11 15.63 -20.57
C ASP A 12 -5.22 15.83 -21.61
N LYS A 13 -5.96 16.94 -21.41
CA LYS A 13 -6.76 17.67 -22.42
C LYS A 13 -8.20 17.23 -22.70
N ASP A 14 -9.06 17.14 -21.69
CA ASP A 14 -10.50 17.31 -21.94
C ASP A 14 -11.24 17.95 -20.76
N VAL A 15 -12.08 18.94 -21.08
CA VAL A 15 -12.96 19.66 -20.12
C VAL A 15 -13.87 18.69 -19.34
N PHE A 16 -14.22 17.55 -19.94
CA PHE A 16 -15.01 16.48 -19.31
C PHE A 16 -14.23 15.66 -18.28
N GLY A 17 -12.90 15.53 -18.42
CA GLY A 17 -12.04 14.82 -17.47
C GLY A 17 -11.90 15.57 -16.15
N LEU A 18 -11.79 16.91 -16.21
CA LEU A 18 -11.73 17.77 -15.03
C LEU A 18 -13.03 17.72 -14.22
N GLN A 19 -14.20 17.90 -14.85
CA GLN A 19 -15.50 17.85 -14.15
C GLN A 19 -15.79 16.49 -13.49
N THR A 20 -15.34 15.40 -14.12
CA THR A 20 -15.48 14.03 -13.59
C THR A 20 -14.56 13.80 -12.39
N LEU A 21 -13.28 14.19 -12.50
CA LEU A 21 -12.32 14.14 -11.41
C LEU A 21 -12.80 14.95 -10.20
N GLU A 22 -13.36 16.12 -10.48
CA GLU A 22 -13.97 17.00 -9.51
C GLU A 22 -15.10 16.32 -8.70
N HIS A 23 -16.08 15.72 -9.37
CA HIS A 23 -17.14 14.99 -8.69
C HIS A 23 -16.60 13.79 -7.91
N LEU A 24 -15.61 13.09 -8.43
CA LEU A 24 -14.94 11.98 -7.76
C LEU A 24 -14.23 12.44 -6.48
N MET A 25 -13.54 13.58 -6.51
CA MET A 25 -12.91 14.18 -5.34
C MET A 25 -13.93 14.60 -4.28
N ARG A 26 -15.11 15.11 -4.68
CA ARG A 26 -16.21 15.38 -3.74
C ARG A 26 -16.72 14.11 -3.08
N MET A 27 -17.02 13.08 -3.88
CA MET A 27 -17.54 11.79 -3.40
C MET A 27 -16.59 11.07 -2.46
N THR A 28 -15.30 10.97 -2.83
CA THR A 28 -14.28 10.28 -2.02
C THR A 28 -14.08 10.94 -0.66
N ARG A 29 -14.20 12.27 -0.56
CA ARG A 29 -14.07 13.01 0.71
C ARG A 29 -15.25 12.81 1.66
N THR A 30 -16.44 12.50 1.14
CA THR A 30 -17.59 12.14 1.98
C THR A 30 -17.63 10.66 2.32
N TRP A 31 -16.78 9.84 1.70
CA TRP A 31 -16.73 8.41 1.95
C TRP A 31 -15.68 8.07 3.01
N ASP A 32 -16.07 8.16 4.29
CA ASP A 32 -15.17 7.94 5.43
C ASP A 32 -14.55 6.53 5.47
N SER A 33 -15.12 5.54 4.77
CA SER A 33 -14.52 4.21 4.64
C SER A 33 -13.16 4.23 3.96
N THR A 34 -12.85 5.26 3.15
CA THR A 34 -11.53 5.44 2.55
C THR A 34 -10.41 5.55 3.59
N MET A 35 -10.73 5.99 4.81
CA MET A 35 -9.78 6.04 5.94
C MET A 35 -9.34 4.64 6.40
N SER A 36 -10.11 3.60 6.09
CA SER A 36 -9.72 2.20 6.37
C SER A 36 -8.56 1.71 5.51
N MET A 37 -8.33 2.34 4.35
CA MET A 37 -7.26 1.99 3.41
C MET A 37 -5.91 2.59 3.79
N ILE A 38 -5.87 3.48 4.77
CA ILE A 38 -4.60 4.05 5.24
C ILE A 38 -3.81 2.94 5.96
N PRO A 39 -2.52 2.76 5.63
CA PRO A 39 -1.62 1.82 6.29
C PRO A 39 -1.72 1.86 7.81
N LYS A 40 -1.91 0.69 8.43
CA LYS A 40 -1.91 0.52 9.89
C LYS A 40 -0.58 -0.03 10.35
N GLY A 41 -0.14 0.35 11.54
CA GLY A 41 1.07 -0.17 12.16
C GLY A 41 2.32 0.68 11.94
N GLY A 42 2.19 1.83 11.29
CA GLY A 42 3.27 2.81 11.16
C GLY A 42 4.56 2.26 10.57
N ASP A 43 5.67 2.86 10.96
CA ASP A 43 7.00 2.52 10.44
C ASP A 43 7.45 1.12 10.90
N THR A 44 6.84 0.60 11.97
CA THR A 44 7.10 -0.77 12.47
C THR A 44 6.70 -1.83 11.45
N ILE A 45 5.55 -1.67 10.80
CA ILE A 45 5.05 -2.62 9.80
C ILE A 45 5.55 -2.28 8.40
N TRP A 46 5.57 -1.00 8.02
CA TRP A 46 5.76 -0.59 6.63
C TRP A 46 7.20 -0.20 6.28
N GLY A 47 8.10 -0.15 7.26
CA GLY A 47 9.47 0.28 7.08
C GLY A 47 9.68 1.78 7.33
N GLY A 48 10.96 2.15 7.51
CA GLY A 48 11.38 3.52 7.72
C GLY A 48 12.01 4.15 6.48
N LEU A 49 12.80 5.21 6.67
CA LEU A 49 13.42 5.93 5.56
C LEU A 49 14.42 5.08 4.75
N ASP A 50 15.15 4.16 5.38
CA ASP A 50 16.22 3.40 4.69
C ASP A 50 16.01 1.88 4.73
N TRP A 51 14.84 1.42 5.15
CA TRP A 51 14.54 0.00 5.26
C TRP A 51 13.07 -0.29 5.02
N SER A 52 12.79 -1.49 4.51
CA SER A 52 11.45 -2.06 4.39
C SER A 52 11.51 -3.58 4.61
N PRO A 53 10.46 -4.21 5.17
CA PRO A 53 10.44 -5.65 5.43
C PRO A 53 10.68 -6.51 4.19
N GLU A 54 10.09 -6.10 3.06
CA GLU A 54 10.15 -6.81 1.78
C GLU A 54 11.48 -6.68 1.05
N GLY A 55 12.31 -5.69 1.41
CA GLY A 55 13.53 -5.37 0.67
C GLY A 55 13.26 -5.07 -0.81
N TYR A 56 14.17 -5.46 -1.70
CA TYR A 56 14.00 -5.29 -3.14
C TYR A 56 13.14 -6.40 -3.74
N TYR A 57 12.05 -6.01 -4.41
CA TYR A 57 11.25 -6.90 -5.25
C TYR A 57 11.70 -6.80 -6.70
N ASN A 58 11.78 -7.93 -7.42
CA ASN A 58 12.14 -7.90 -8.83
C ASN A 58 10.88 -7.79 -9.70
N CYS A 59 10.59 -6.59 -10.21
CA CYS A 59 9.45 -6.36 -11.12
C CYS A 59 9.73 -6.72 -12.58
N SER A 60 10.86 -7.36 -12.89
CA SER A 60 11.12 -7.89 -14.23
C SER A 60 10.07 -8.93 -14.59
N ALA A 61 9.44 -8.80 -15.76
CA ALA A 61 8.51 -9.82 -16.25
C ALA A 61 9.22 -11.18 -16.27
N LYS A 62 8.67 -12.19 -15.56
CA LYS A 62 9.09 -13.58 -15.72
C LYS A 62 8.83 -13.95 -17.18
N LYS A 63 9.86 -13.86 -18.05
CA LYS A 63 9.78 -14.46 -19.39
C LYS A 63 9.56 -15.94 -19.17
N HIS A 64 8.41 -16.46 -19.62
CA HIS A 64 8.20 -17.90 -19.71
C HIS A 64 9.38 -18.49 -20.49
N LYS A 65 10.15 -19.37 -19.83
CA LYS A 65 11.11 -20.22 -20.51
C LYS A 65 10.31 -21.16 -21.40
N THR A 66 10.17 -20.84 -22.67
CA THR A 66 9.94 -21.86 -23.68
C THR A 66 11.18 -22.75 -23.68
N ASN A 67 10.99 -24.03 -23.33
CA ASN A 67 12.02 -25.05 -23.40
C ASN A 67 12.57 -25.11 -24.82
N ASP A 68 13.84 -24.78 -25.00
CA ASP A 68 14.74 -25.64 -25.77
C ASP A 68 16.21 -25.33 -25.45
N SER A 69 16.96 -26.42 -25.26
CA SER A 69 18.40 -26.53 -24.99
C SER A 69 18.94 -26.04 -23.64
N ILE A 70 19.27 -27.03 -22.79
CA ILE A 70 20.18 -26.90 -21.65
C ILE A 70 21.52 -26.34 -22.15
N LYS A 71 21.84 -25.11 -21.79
CA LYS A 71 23.21 -24.64 -21.65
C LYS A 71 23.45 -24.34 -20.17
N PRO A 72 24.56 -24.78 -19.57
CA PRO A 72 24.86 -24.45 -18.19
C PRO A 72 25.11 -22.95 -18.14
N CYS A 73 24.24 -22.20 -17.46
CA CYS A 73 24.49 -20.80 -17.18
C CYS A 73 25.75 -20.74 -16.32
N GLN A 74 26.85 -20.27 -16.92
CA GLN A 74 28.02 -19.85 -16.19
C GLN A 74 27.59 -18.77 -15.20
N ASN A 75 28.04 -18.94 -13.95
CA ASN A 75 27.94 -17.95 -12.89
C ASN A 75 28.75 -16.71 -13.27
N ASP A 76 28.16 -15.82 -14.07
CA ASP A 76 28.63 -14.45 -14.15
C ASP A 76 28.24 -13.74 -12.86
N LYS A 77 29.14 -13.84 -11.88
CA LYS A 77 29.24 -12.93 -10.74
C LYS A 77 29.59 -11.53 -11.25
N LYS A 78 28.65 -10.87 -11.93
CA LYS A 78 28.62 -9.41 -11.92
C LYS A 78 27.89 -9.02 -10.65
N SER A 79 28.67 -8.53 -9.68
CA SER A 79 28.17 -7.74 -8.56
C SER A 79 27.46 -6.51 -9.15
N GLN A 80 26.20 -6.69 -9.55
CA GLN A 80 25.29 -5.58 -9.70
C GLN A 80 25.08 -5.07 -8.29
N SER A 81 25.61 -3.88 -8.01
CA SER A 81 25.20 -3.06 -6.87
C SER A 81 23.67 -3.00 -6.91
N MET A 82 22.98 -3.87 -6.17
CA MET A 82 21.53 -3.84 -6.06
C MET A 82 21.18 -2.47 -5.49
N LYS A 83 20.68 -1.56 -6.33
CA LYS A 83 20.11 -0.30 -5.87
C LYS A 83 19.02 -0.67 -4.87
N HIS A 84 19.20 -0.27 -3.63
CA HIS A 84 18.26 -0.56 -2.56
C HIS A 84 17.05 0.37 -2.74
N VAL A 85 15.89 -0.17 -3.07
CA VAL A 85 14.64 0.61 -3.14
C VAL A 85 14.13 0.79 -1.71
N ASN A 86 13.84 2.04 -1.32
CA ASN A 86 13.38 2.38 0.02
C ASN A 86 11.85 2.37 0.09
N TYR A 87 11.23 1.18 0.04
CA TYR A 87 9.75 1.08 0.07
C TYR A 87 9.12 1.64 1.35
N GLY A 88 9.87 1.80 2.45
CA GLY A 88 9.36 2.46 3.67
C GLY A 88 9.01 3.93 3.46
N ARG A 89 9.51 4.59 2.40
CA ARG A 89 9.08 5.92 1.96
C ARG A 89 7.84 5.82 1.11
N LEU A 90 6.65 5.89 1.72
CA LEU A 90 5.37 5.82 1.00
C LEU A 90 5.19 6.97 -0.01
N ILE A 91 5.65 8.17 0.35
CA ILE A 91 5.61 9.36 -0.51
C ILE A 91 6.99 10.00 -0.53
N SER A 92 7.53 10.28 -1.71
CA SER A 92 8.78 11.02 -1.89
C SER A 92 8.59 12.19 -2.85
N PHE A 93 9.04 13.39 -2.51
CA PHE A 93 9.00 14.57 -3.37
C PHE A 93 10.27 14.66 -4.22
N GLY A 94 10.17 14.20 -5.46
CA GLY A 94 11.27 14.08 -6.42
C GLY A 94 11.94 12.70 -6.39
N LYS A 95 12.44 12.27 -7.55
CA LYS A 95 13.12 10.97 -7.72
C LYS A 95 14.36 10.85 -6.83
N ASP A 96 15.15 11.91 -6.71
CA ASP A 96 16.33 11.95 -5.85
C ASP A 96 15.97 11.68 -4.38
N ALA A 97 14.83 12.21 -3.91
CA ALA A 97 14.35 11.97 -2.55
C ALA A 97 13.91 10.52 -2.31
N ALA A 98 13.52 9.78 -3.36
CA ALA A 98 13.19 8.36 -3.25
C ALA A 98 14.44 7.47 -3.18
N GLU A 99 15.51 7.84 -3.89
CA GLU A 99 16.70 7.00 -4.08
C GLU A 99 17.83 7.30 -3.09
N LEU A 100 18.04 8.56 -2.70
CA LEU A 100 19.16 8.94 -1.83
C LEU A 100 19.02 8.34 -0.43
N HIS A 101 20.14 7.96 0.20
CA HIS A 101 20.15 7.58 1.61
C HIS A 101 19.69 8.75 2.51
N SER A 102 18.97 8.47 3.60
CA SER A 102 18.40 9.50 4.49
C SER A 102 19.41 10.53 4.97
N SER A 103 20.65 10.13 5.25
CA SER A 103 21.73 11.02 5.69
C SER A 103 22.11 12.12 4.67
N LYS A 104 21.68 11.99 3.42
CA LYS A 104 21.91 12.97 2.34
C LYS A 104 20.66 13.81 2.04
N LEU A 105 19.54 13.54 2.71
CA LEU A 105 18.32 14.29 2.55
C LEU A 105 18.30 15.44 3.55
N ASP A 106 18.17 16.66 3.04
CA ASP A 106 17.84 17.82 3.86
C ASP A 106 16.32 17.86 4.04
N MET A 107 15.86 17.34 5.18
CA MET A 107 14.44 17.24 5.52
C MET A 107 14.07 18.35 6.51
N LEU A 108 13.16 19.23 6.10
CA LEU A 108 12.63 20.30 6.96
C LEU A 108 11.29 19.87 7.57
N ASP A 109 11.20 19.85 8.90
CA ASP A 109 9.97 19.43 9.58
C ASP A 109 8.81 20.41 9.35
N PHE A 110 7.71 19.90 8.82
CA PHE A 110 6.52 20.68 8.50
C PHE A 110 5.56 20.82 9.69
N ARG A 111 5.68 19.99 10.75
CA ARG A 111 4.71 19.94 11.87
C ARG A 111 4.57 21.27 12.63
N GLY A 112 5.63 22.08 12.65
CA GLY A 112 5.64 23.42 13.25
C GLY A 112 5.44 24.58 12.26
N SER A 113 5.28 24.29 10.98
CA SER A 113 5.19 25.31 9.93
C SER A 113 3.79 25.95 9.91
N LEU A 114 3.75 27.27 9.69
CA LEU A 114 2.49 27.96 9.43
C LEU A 114 1.97 27.54 8.05
N LYS A 115 0.73 27.06 8.00
CA LYS A 115 0.06 26.64 6.76
C LYS A 115 -0.04 27.78 5.73
N GLY A 116 0.13 29.04 6.17
CA GLY A 116 -0.19 30.24 5.43
C GLY A 116 -1.69 30.32 5.11
N ARG A 117 -2.17 31.46 4.61
CA ARG A 117 -3.51 31.59 4.03
C ARG A 117 -3.39 32.19 2.64
N ARG A 118 -4.17 31.70 1.68
CA ARG A 118 -4.29 32.37 0.38
C ARG A 118 -5.03 33.70 0.57
N SER A 119 -4.44 34.78 0.08
CA SER A 119 -4.96 36.16 0.24
C SER A 119 -6.18 36.47 -0.65
N HIS A 120 -6.61 35.55 -1.51
CA HIS A 120 -7.73 35.75 -2.46
C HIS A 120 -8.91 34.85 -2.09
N MET A 121 -9.72 35.28 -1.12
CA MET A 121 -10.95 34.57 -0.72
C MET A 121 -12.18 34.86 -1.61
N ASN A 122 -12.10 35.80 -2.58
CA ASN A 122 -13.30 36.34 -3.24
C ASN A 122 -13.36 36.22 -4.78
N THR A 123 -12.42 35.57 -5.48
CA THR A 123 -12.42 35.58 -6.96
C THR A 123 -12.13 34.25 -7.65
N SER A 124 -11.77 33.17 -6.95
CA SER A 124 -11.50 31.89 -7.62
C SER A 124 -12.80 31.11 -7.87
N THR A 125 -13.21 30.99 -9.14
CA THR A 125 -14.25 30.10 -9.67
C THR A 125 -13.82 28.63 -9.63
N CYS A 126 -13.23 28.17 -8.51
CA CYS A 126 -13.01 26.75 -8.28
C CYS A 126 -14.31 26.16 -7.76
N ASP A 127 -14.98 25.33 -8.56
CA ASP A 127 -16.19 24.65 -8.14
C ASP A 127 -15.93 23.72 -6.93
N ILE A 128 -14.69 23.25 -6.73
CA ILE A 128 -14.32 22.42 -5.58
C ILE A 128 -13.31 23.10 -4.66
N TRP A 129 -13.85 23.59 -3.55
CA TRP A 129 -13.06 24.02 -2.41
C TRP A 129 -12.64 22.83 -1.55
N THR A 130 -11.34 22.66 -1.34
CA THR A 130 -10.78 21.65 -0.43
C THR A 130 -9.97 22.30 0.68
N GLU A 131 -9.74 21.56 1.76
CA GLU A 131 -8.94 22.05 2.91
C GLU A 131 -7.48 22.34 2.54
N TYR A 132 -6.98 21.78 1.44
CA TYR A 132 -5.66 22.14 0.93
C TYR A 132 -5.69 23.44 0.10
N HIS A 133 -6.83 23.88 -0.44
CA HIS A 133 -6.93 25.20 -1.08
C HIS A 133 -6.79 26.34 -0.06
N GLU A 134 -7.05 26.06 1.22
CA GLU A 134 -6.75 26.97 2.34
C GLU A 134 -5.22 27.13 2.57
N MET A 135 -4.38 26.23 2.03
CA MET A 135 -2.92 26.29 2.17
C MET A 135 -2.31 27.41 1.33
N GLY A 136 -1.50 28.24 2.00
CA GLY A 136 -0.61 29.19 1.35
C GLY A 136 0.64 28.53 0.75
N VAL A 137 1.44 29.34 0.07
CA VAL A 137 2.72 28.94 -0.56
C VAL A 137 3.64 28.28 0.47
N GLU A 138 3.71 28.85 1.68
CA GLU A 138 4.56 28.37 2.77
C GLU A 138 4.21 26.95 3.20
N GLY A 139 2.91 26.64 3.36
CA GLY A 139 2.46 25.29 3.70
C GLY A 139 2.74 24.27 2.60
N ILE A 140 2.59 24.67 1.33
CA ILE A 140 2.92 23.80 0.19
C ILE A 140 4.42 23.50 0.16
N ARG A 141 5.25 24.54 0.36
CA ARG A 141 6.71 24.40 0.43
C ARG A 141 7.13 23.52 1.61
N ALA A 142 6.56 23.72 2.79
CA ALA A 142 6.86 22.90 3.97
C ALA A 142 6.59 21.41 3.69
N VAL A 143 5.48 21.07 3.03
CA VAL A 143 5.18 19.69 2.65
C VAL A 143 6.19 19.14 1.63
N SER A 144 6.56 19.91 0.61
CA SER A 144 7.54 19.44 -0.38
C SER A 144 8.97 19.34 0.16
N ASP A 145 9.32 20.18 1.14
CA ASP A 145 10.67 20.26 1.71
C ASP A 145 10.93 19.24 2.82
N TYR A 146 9.89 18.55 3.31
CA TYR A 146 10.06 17.35 4.12
C TYR A 146 10.63 16.17 3.31
N LYS A 147 10.55 16.21 1.97
CA LYS A 147 11.10 15.25 0.99
C LYS A 147 10.57 13.83 1.03
N ALA A 148 10.56 13.13 2.16
CA ALA A 148 10.21 11.71 2.24
C ALA A 148 9.32 11.40 3.44
N TYR A 149 8.18 10.77 3.20
CA TYR A 149 7.19 10.43 4.22
C TYR A 149 7.11 8.91 4.39
N THR A 150 7.37 8.47 5.62
CA THR A 150 7.11 7.11 6.09
C THR A 150 5.63 6.92 6.46
N ALA A 151 5.21 5.71 6.85
CA ALA A 151 3.83 5.43 7.19
C ALA A 151 3.31 6.32 8.33
N ASP A 152 4.12 6.56 9.36
CA ASP A 152 3.74 7.47 10.45
C ASP A 152 3.70 8.94 9.99
N ALA A 153 4.67 9.37 9.18
CA ALA A 153 4.73 10.73 8.67
C ALA A 153 3.57 11.06 7.71
N VAL A 154 3.07 10.08 6.93
CA VAL A 154 1.91 10.27 6.05
C VAL A 154 0.64 10.62 6.84
N LEU A 155 0.43 10.03 8.02
CA LEU A 155 -0.71 10.40 8.87
C LEU A 155 -0.62 11.86 9.31
N ASP A 156 0.57 12.32 9.68
CA ASP A 156 0.80 13.71 10.06
C ASP A 156 0.64 14.66 8.88
N LEU A 157 1.08 14.25 7.69
CA LEU A 157 0.85 14.98 6.44
C LEU A 157 -0.65 15.16 6.19
N LEU A 158 -1.43 14.09 6.31
CA LEU A 158 -2.88 14.15 6.10
C LEU A 158 -3.56 15.05 7.14
N ARG A 159 -3.14 15.00 8.41
CA ARG A 159 -3.64 15.90 9.46
C ARG A 159 -3.29 17.36 9.19
N PHE A 160 -2.11 17.64 8.64
CA PHE A 160 -1.69 18.99 8.27
C PHE A 160 -2.48 19.52 7.06
N VAL A 161 -2.60 18.71 6.01
CA VAL A 161 -3.24 19.09 4.74
C VAL A 161 -4.77 19.17 4.89
N ALA A 162 -5.40 18.20 5.54
CA ALA A 162 -6.85 18.05 5.65
C ALA A 162 -7.33 17.70 7.08
N PRO A 163 -7.18 18.61 8.05
CA PRO A 163 -7.47 18.34 9.46
C PRO A 163 -8.94 18.01 9.75
N LYS A 164 -9.91 18.61 9.05
CA LYS A 164 -11.34 18.34 9.26
C LYS A 164 -11.70 16.94 8.76
N MET A 165 -11.15 16.54 7.61
CA MET A 165 -11.27 15.19 7.09
C MET A 165 -10.66 14.16 8.04
N MET A 166 -9.43 14.40 8.52
CA MET A 166 -8.79 13.50 9.48
C MET A 166 -9.53 13.43 10.81
N LYS A 167 -10.09 14.54 11.31
CA LYS A 167 -10.93 14.53 12.52
C LYS A 167 -12.15 13.62 12.40
N ARG A 168 -12.76 13.54 11.20
CA ARG A 168 -13.86 12.58 10.93
C ARG A 168 -13.36 11.14 10.89
N GLY A 169 -12.26 10.89 10.18
CA GLY A 169 -11.63 9.58 10.10
C GLY A 169 -11.22 9.03 11.47
N ASP A 170 -10.54 9.86 12.27
CA ASP A 170 -10.02 9.52 13.60
C ASP A 170 -11.12 9.21 14.63
N ALA A 171 -12.38 9.59 14.34
CA ALA A 171 -13.53 9.20 15.17
C ALA A 171 -13.88 7.71 15.01
N HIS A 172 -13.60 7.11 13.84
CA HIS A 172 -14.04 5.77 13.46
C HIS A 172 -12.91 4.79 13.20
N PHE A 173 -11.71 5.27 12.89
CA PHE A 173 -10.57 4.45 12.52
C PHE A 173 -9.37 4.73 13.39
N SER A 174 -8.49 3.74 13.41
CA SER A 174 -7.23 3.76 14.12
C SER A 174 -6.17 3.09 13.25
N HIS A 175 -4.94 3.58 13.37
CA HIS A 175 -3.83 3.22 12.50
C HIS A 175 -2.57 2.82 13.27
N GLY A 176 -2.65 2.79 14.60
CA GLY A 176 -1.51 2.51 15.48
C GLY A 176 -1.32 1.02 15.77
N ILE A 177 -0.48 0.77 16.78
CA ILE A 177 -0.23 -0.52 17.38
C ILE A 177 -0.55 -0.40 18.87
N ALA A 178 -1.25 -1.36 19.44
CA ALA A 178 -1.54 -1.32 20.86
C ALA A 178 -0.28 -1.57 21.70
N ASP A 179 0.02 -0.69 22.65
CA ASP A 179 1.06 -0.95 23.66
C ASP A 179 0.62 -2.05 24.62
N ASN A 180 -0.62 -1.94 25.10
CA ASN A 180 -1.26 -2.89 26.00
C ASN A 180 -2.70 -3.15 25.57
N LEU A 181 -2.97 -4.34 25.02
CA LEU A 181 -4.30 -4.73 24.55
C LEU A 181 -5.34 -4.90 25.68
N ASP A 182 -4.92 -4.91 26.96
CA ASP A 182 -5.84 -4.93 28.10
C ASP A 182 -6.37 -3.53 28.46
N ASP A 183 -5.86 -2.47 27.83
CA ASP A 183 -6.34 -1.11 28.06
C ASP A 183 -7.83 -0.98 27.66
N PRO A 184 -8.72 -0.54 28.58
CA PRO A 184 -10.14 -0.40 28.31
C PRO A 184 -10.47 0.45 27.08
N LYS A 185 -9.58 1.34 26.64
CA LYS A 185 -9.79 2.15 25.43
C LYS A 185 -10.04 1.30 24.18
N TYR A 186 -9.41 0.12 24.08
CA TYR A 186 -9.55 -0.78 22.91
C TYR A 186 -10.93 -1.45 22.81
N LYS A 187 -11.78 -1.31 23.84
CA LYS A 187 -13.19 -1.70 23.75
C LYS A 187 -14.01 -0.75 22.87
N HIS A 188 -13.52 0.45 22.59
CA HIS A 188 -14.19 1.42 21.73
C HIS A 188 -14.19 0.96 20.26
N TYR A 189 -15.31 1.10 19.56
CA TYR A 189 -15.52 0.57 18.20
C TYR A 189 -14.48 1.03 17.17
N LYS A 190 -13.88 2.20 17.38
CA LYS A 190 -12.85 2.76 16.48
C LYS A 190 -11.60 1.88 16.31
N TYR A 191 -11.37 0.95 17.24
CA TYR A 191 -10.22 0.04 17.24
C TYR A 191 -10.53 -1.33 16.63
N TRP A 192 -11.81 -1.70 16.49
CA TRP A 192 -12.19 -3.07 16.12
C TRP A 192 -11.75 -3.50 14.72
N SER A 193 -11.61 -2.54 13.80
CA SER A 193 -11.12 -2.81 12.44
C SER A 193 -9.59 -2.85 12.34
N ASN A 194 -8.85 -2.53 13.41
CA ASN A 194 -7.40 -2.57 13.43
C ASN A 194 -6.91 -3.87 14.08
N PRO A 195 -6.37 -4.83 13.30
CA PRO A 195 -5.91 -6.12 13.83
C PRO A 195 -4.67 -5.98 14.75
N LEU A 196 -4.03 -4.81 14.80
CA LEU A 196 -2.90 -4.48 15.68
C LEU A 196 -3.36 -3.80 16.99
N GLU A 197 -4.66 -3.58 17.18
CA GLU A 197 -5.24 -2.95 18.37
C GLU A 197 -6.45 -3.73 18.93
N THR A 198 -6.74 -4.89 18.37
CA THR A 198 -7.78 -5.82 18.85
C THR A 198 -7.24 -7.24 18.95
N ARG A 199 -7.90 -8.08 19.74
CA ARG A 199 -7.57 -9.50 19.92
C ARG A 199 -8.55 -10.37 19.16
N LEU A 200 -8.06 -11.49 18.63
CA LEU A 200 -8.93 -12.56 18.18
C LEU A 200 -9.74 -13.12 19.37
N PRO A 201 -10.99 -13.59 19.12
CA PRO A 201 -11.86 -14.08 20.17
C PRO A 201 -11.38 -15.39 20.80
N HIS A 202 -12.07 -15.83 21.85
CA HIS A 202 -11.90 -17.18 22.38
C HIS A 202 -12.69 -18.20 21.57
N ALA A 203 -12.06 -18.71 20.51
CA ALA A 203 -12.63 -19.70 19.60
C ALA A 203 -11.55 -20.71 19.18
N PRO A 204 -11.16 -21.66 20.05
CA PRO A 204 -10.05 -22.59 19.79
C PRO A 204 -10.31 -23.55 18.62
N ASP A 205 -11.58 -23.87 18.33
CA ASP A 205 -11.98 -24.75 17.21
C ASP A 205 -12.13 -23.98 15.88
N MET A 206 -11.92 -22.66 15.88
CA MET A 206 -11.97 -21.85 14.68
C MET A 206 -10.62 -21.93 13.94
N GLU A 207 -10.67 -21.90 12.62
CA GLU A 207 -9.51 -21.74 11.75
C GLU A 207 -9.66 -20.44 10.94
N ILE A 208 -8.55 -19.73 10.72
CA ILE A 208 -8.51 -18.52 9.91
C ILE A 208 -7.68 -18.80 8.67
N TYR A 209 -8.27 -18.56 7.50
CA TYR A 209 -7.61 -18.69 6.21
C TYR A 209 -7.37 -17.32 5.60
N SER A 210 -6.12 -16.98 5.35
CA SER A 210 -5.73 -15.80 4.57
C SER A 210 -5.48 -16.23 3.14
N MET A 211 -6.48 -16.01 2.29
CA MET A 211 -6.50 -16.38 0.88
C MET A 211 -6.30 -15.11 0.01
N TYR A 212 -5.18 -15.00 -0.71
CA TYR A 212 -4.88 -13.81 -1.52
C TYR A 212 -3.97 -14.09 -2.71
N GLY A 213 -4.02 -13.21 -3.71
CA GLY A 213 -3.25 -13.31 -4.94
C GLY A 213 -1.83 -12.79 -4.79
N VAL A 214 -0.90 -13.35 -5.55
CA VAL A 214 0.50 -12.95 -5.55
C VAL A 214 1.11 -12.99 -6.95
N GLY A 215 2.27 -12.36 -7.13
CA GLY A 215 3.04 -12.38 -8.37
C GLY A 215 2.71 -11.23 -9.32
N ILE A 216 1.88 -10.26 -8.91
CA ILE A 216 1.52 -9.10 -9.70
C ILE A 216 2.20 -7.85 -9.13
N PRO A 217 2.88 -7.02 -9.95
CA PRO A 217 3.41 -5.73 -9.50
C PRO A 217 2.28 -4.85 -8.94
N THR A 218 2.40 -4.49 -7.66
CA THR A 218 1.35 -3.82 -6.87
C THR A 218 1.88 -2.53 -6.26
N GLU A 219 1.08 -1.46 -6.27
CA GLU A 219 1.50 -0.13 -5.82
C GLU A 219 1.98 -0.14 -4.36
N ARG A 220 3.18 0.39 -4.10
CA ARG A 220 3.80 0.35 -2.77
C ARG A 220 4.31 1.71 -2.27
N ALA A 221 4.83 2.54 -3.16
CA ALA A 221 5.31 3.89 -2.85
C ALA A 221 5.20 4.80 -4.08
N TYR A 222 5.20 6.11 -3.86
CA TYR A 222 4.90 7.11 -4.89
C TYR A 222 5.91 8.25 -4.88
N VAL A 223 6.34 8.65 -6.07
CA VAL A 223 7.15 9.86 -6.31
C VAL A 223 6.20 10.98 -6.72
N TYR A 224 6.22 12.06 -5.95
CA TYR A 224 5.42 13.27 -6.15
C TYR A 224 6.29 14.43 -6.61
N LYS A 225 5.65 15.39 -7.28
CA LYS A 225 6.18 16.72 -7.58
C LYS A 225 5.20 17.79 -7.09
N SER A 226 5.75 18.94 -6.70
CA SER A 226 4.97 20.14 -6.46
C SER A 226 4.73 20.89 -7.77
N THR A 227 3.50 21.31 -8.02
CA THR A 227 3.15 22.13 -9.19
C THR A 227 3.08 23.61 -8.84
N SER A 228 3.41 24.48 -9.81
CA SER A 228 3.37 25.94 -9.65
C SER A 228 1.94 26.47 -9.62
N GLN A 229 1.77 27.65 -9.01
CA GLN A 229 0.46 28.23 -8.74
C GLN A 229 -0.28 28.67 -10.00
N SER A 230 -1.42 28.03 -10.28
CA SER A 230 -2.52 28.60 -11.07
C SER A 230 -3.75 28.83 -10.17
N GLU A 231 -4.80 29.46 -10.69
CA GLU A 231 -5.98 29.83 -9.88
C GLU A 231 -6.72 28.64 -9.28
N CYS A 232 -6.73 27.48 -9.96
CA CYS A 232 -7.37 26.24 -9.50
C CYS A 232 -6.52 25.00 -9.84
N TYR A 233 -5.80 24.45 -8.86
CA TYR A 233 -4.95 23.28 -9.11
C TYR A 233 -4.66 22.45 -7.85
N ILE A 234 -4.34 21.17 -8.07
CA ILE A 234 -3.87 20.23 -7.05
C ILE A 234 -2.36 20.42 -6.89
N PRO A 235 -1.87 20.87 -5.70
CA PRO A 235 -0.48 21.29 -5.51
C PRO A 235 0.54 20.13 -5.48
N PHE A 236 0.08 18.91 -5.22
CA PHE A 236 0.91 17.72 -5.15
C PHE A 236 0.39 16.70 -6.16
N GLN A 237 1.23 16.32 -7.11
CA GLN A 237 0.88 15.38 -8.18
C GLN A 237 1.92 14.28 -8.26
N ILE A 238 1.52 13.07 -8.65
CA ILE A 238 2.48 12.00 -8.94
C ILE A 238 3.35 12.45 -10.11
N ASP A 239 4.67 12.31 -9.96
CA ASP A 239 5.61 12.64 -11.01
C ASP A 239 5.70 11.50 -12.03
N THR A 240 4.84 11.55 -13.03
CA THR A 240 4.80 10.57 -14.12
C THR A 240 6.08 10.54 -14.96
N SER A 241 6.95 11.55 -14.84
CA SER A 241 8.25 11.54 -15.51
C SER A 241 9.29 10.69 -14.78
N ALA A 242 9.06 10.35 -13.51
CA ALA A 242 9.94 9.50 -12.72
C ALA A 242 9.80 8.04 -13.14
N ASN A 243 10.75 7.57 -13.95
CA ASN A 243 10.84 6.19 -14.44
C ASN A 243 12.20 5.58 -14.09
N GLY A 244 12.21 4.30 -13.75
CA GLY A 244 13.44 3.55 -13.42
C GLY A 244 14.09 2.87 -14.63
N GLY A 245 13.40 2.79 -15.77
CA GLY A 245 13.92 2.18 -16.99
C GLY A 245 14.28 0.71 -16.81
N ASP A 246 15.30 0.24 -17.53
CA ASP A 246 15.81 -1.14 -17.40
C ASP A 246 16.61 -1.37 -16.10
N GLU A 247 17.13 -0.30 -15.48
CA GLU A 247 17.90 -0.39 -14.23
C GLU A 247 17.02 -0.64 -13.00
N ASP A 248 15.82 -0.06 -12.99
CA ASP A 248 14.84 -0.22 -11.92
C ASP A 248 13.43 -0.42 -12.53
N PRO A 249 13.09 -1.67 -12.91
CA PRO A 249 11.82 -1.96 -13.56
C PRO A 249 10.62 -1.79 -12.61
N CYS A 250 10.86 -1.60 -11.30
CA CYS A 250 9.80 -1.40 -10.31
C CYS A 250 9.29 0.03 -10.24
N LEU A 251 10.05 1.02 -10.72
CA LEU A 251 9.60 2.41 -10.81
C LEU A 251 9.02 2.70 -12.20
N LYS A 252 7.70 2.87 -12.26
CA LYS A 252 6.99 3.25 -13.49
C LYS A 252 6.00 4.37 -13.23
N ASP A 253 6.10 5.43 -14.03
CA ASP A 253 5.28 6.64 -13.99
C ASP A 253 5.07 7.18 -12.56
N GLY A 254 6.18 7.30 -11.81
CA GLY A 254 6.20 7.81 -10.45
C GLY A 254 5.67 6.84 -9.40
N VAL A 255 5.52 5.56 -9.70
CA VAL A 255 5.06 4.56 -8.74
C VAL A 255 6.03 3.40 -8.64
N TYR A 256 6.42 3.10 -7.40
CA TYR A 256 7.15 1.91 -7.04
C TYR A 256 6.19 0.76 -6.77
N SER A 257 6.43 -0.35 -7.45
CA SER A 257 5.66 -1.59 -7.25
C SER A 257 6.41 -2.60 -6.39
N ALA A 258 5.66 -3.39 -5.62
CA ALA A 258 6.10 -4.56 -4.87
C ALA A 258 5.25 -5.79 -5.24
N ASN A 259 5.50 -6.94 -4.62
CA ASN A 259 4.67 -8.13 -4.82
C ASN A 259 3.26 -7.94 -4.22
N GLY A 260 2.22 -8.36 -4.93
CA GLY A 260 0.83 -8.30 -4.46
C GLY A 260 -0.15 -8.83 -5.51
N ASP A 261 -1.39 -8.38 -5.41
CA ASP A 261 -2.53 -8.77 -6.25
C ASP A 261 -2.98 -7.66 -7.22
N GLU A 262 -2.08 -6.74 -7.61
CA GLU A 262 -2.33 -5.47 -8.34
C GLU A 262 -2.75 -4.31 -7.43
N THR A 263 -3.42 -4.61 -6.31
CA THR A 263 -4.13 -3.64 -5.46
C THR A 263 -3.54 -3.58 -4.06
N VAL A 264 -3.41 -4.74 -3.41
CA VAL A 264 -2.96 -4.93 -2.04
C VAL A 264 -1.59 -5.61 -2.07
N PRO A 265 -0.55 -4.98 -1.50
CA PRO A 265 0.76 -5.62 -1.40
C PRO A 265 0.68 -6.84 -0.46
N VAL A 266 1.44 -7.89 -0.76
CA VAL A 266 1.46 -9.14 0.04
C VAL A 266 1.73 -8.87 1.51
N LEU A 267 2.56 -7.88 1.84
CA LEU A 267 2.82 -7.46 3.21
C LEU A 267 1.52 -7.13 3.97
N SER A 268 0.60 -6.39 3.34
CA SER A 268 -0.69 -6.03 3.93
C SER A 268 -1.63 -7.24 4.04
N ALA A 269 -1.68 -8.08 3.00
CA ALA A 269 -2.59 -9.22 2.94
C ALA A 269 -2.20 -10.36 3.90
N GLY A 270 -0.89 -10.63 4.03
CA GLY A 270 -0.37 -11.82 4.68
C GLY A 270 0.23 -11.64 6.07
N PHE A 271 0.69 -10.43 6.44
CA PHE A 271 1.51 -10.25 7.66
C PHE A 271 0.84 -10.75 8.95
N MET A 272 -0.44 -10.43 9.15
CA MET A 272 -1.16 -10.85 10.36
C MET A 272 -1.26 -12.38 10.44
N CYS A 273 -1.54 -13.07 9.33
CA CYS A 273 -1.59 -14.53 9.33
C CYS A 273 -0.18 -15.16 9.48
N ALA A 274 0.84 -14.53 8.89
CA ALA A 274 2.21 -15.04 8.90
C ALA A 274 2.88 -14.95 10.27
N LYS A 275 2.61 -13.89 11.03
CA LYS A 275 3.28 -13.60 12.30
C LYS A 275 2.38 -13.06 13.40
N GLY A 276 1.52 -12.09 13.10
CA GLY A 276 0.69 -11.43 14.12
C GLY A 276 -0.24 -12.37 14.89
N TRP A 277 -0.88 -13.30 14.18
CA TRP A 277 -1.83 -14.28 14.70
C TRP A 277 -1.26 -15.70 14.69
N ARG A 278 -0.03 -15.90 14.22
CA ARG A 278 0.56 -17.23 14.07
C ARG A 278 0.86 -17.83 15.44
N GLY A 279 0.17 -18.90 15.80
CA GLY A 279 0.29 -19.52 17.12
C GLY A 279 -0.32 -18.66 18.23
N LYS A 280 0.16 -18.82 19.46
CA LYS A 280 -0.35 -18.08 20.63
C LYS A 280 0.42 -16.77 20.80
N THR A 281 -0.23 -15.66 20.49
CA THR A 281 0.33 -14.30 20.59
C THR A 281 -0.60 -13.39 21.40
N ARG A 282 -0.19 -12.17 21.72
CA ARG A 282 -1.03 -11.15 22.34
C ARG A 282 -2.23 -10.76 21.48
N PHE A 283 -2.14 -10.92 20.16
CA PHE A 283 -3.22 -10.69 19.19
C PHE A 283 -4.07 -11.95 18.96
N ASN A 284 -3.52 -13.13 19.19
CA ASN A 284 -4.21 -14.43 19.14
C ASN A 284 -4.05 -15.19 20.46
N PRO A 285 -4.72 -14.75 21.54
CA PRO A 285 -4.55 -15.34 22.87
C PRO A 285 -5.05 -16.79 22.96
N SER A 286 -5.95 -17.19 22.07
CA SER A 286 -6.55 -18.52 22.04
C SER A 286 -5.76 -19.52 21.20
N GLY A 287 -4.77 -19.05 20.44
CA GLY A 287 -3.99 -19.90 19.53
C GLY A 287 -4.82 -20.47 18.39
N ILE A 288 -5.79 -19.70 17.88
CA ILE A 288 -6.58 -20.04 16.69
C ILE A 288 -5.62 -20.41 15.56
N GLN A 289 -5.87 -21.53 14.86
CA GLN A 289 -5.00 -21.94 13.77
C GLN A 289 -5.16 -20.99 12.58
N THR A 290 -4.04 -20.62 11.97
CA THR A 290 -4.02 -19.66 10.87
C THR A 290 -3.25 -20.22 9.68
N PHE A 291 -3.87 -20.21 8.50
CA PHE A 291 -3.31 -20.74 7.26
C PHE A 291 -3.19 -19.65 6.21
N ILE A 292 -2.07 -19.63 5.50
CA ILE A 292 -1.86 -18.77 4.33
C ILE A 292 -2.05 -19.57 3.06
N ARG A 293 -2.87 -19.05 2.15
CA ARG A 293 -3.17 -19.63 0.84
C ARG A 293 -2.92 -18.57 -0.22
N GLU A 294 -1.75 -18.60 -0.82
CA GLU A 294 -1.37 -17.71 -1.91
C GLU A 294 -1.74 -18.31 -3.25
N TYR A 295 -2.27 -17.50 -4.15
CA TYR A 295 -2.63 -17.88 -5.52
C TYR A 295 -1.71 -17.13 -6.48
N GLU A 296 -0.69 -17.81 -7.01
CA GLU A 296 0.23 -17.22 -7.98
C GLU A 296 -0.52 -16.87 -9.27
N HIS A 297 -0.43 -15.62 -9.71
CA HIS A 297 -1.08 -15.15 -10.92
C HIS A 297 -0.47 -15.82 -12.15
N ALA A 298 -1.32 -16.50 -12.92
CA ALA A 298 -1.00 -16.92 -14.28
C ALA A 298 -1.90 -16.14 -15.27
N PRO A 299 -1.31 -15.41 -16.23
CA PRO A 299 -2.09 -14.70 -17.23
C PRO A 299 -2.84 -15.70 -18.13
N PRO A 300 -4.05 -15.35 -18.63
CA PRO A 300 -4.81 -16.21 -19.52
C PRO A 300 -3.98 -16.58 -20.75
N ALA A 301 -4.05 -17.85 -21.17
CA ALA A 301 -3.25 -18.34 -22.30
C ALA A 301 -3.70 -17.72 -23.62
N ASN A 302 -5.00 -17.38 -23.74
CA ASN A 302 -5.61 -16.81 -24.95
C ASN A 302 -6.72 -15.78 -24.59
N LEU A 303 -7.01 -14.84 -25.50
CA LEU A 303 -8.04 -13.80 -25.34
C LEU A 303 -9.46 -14.34 -25.07
N LEU A 304 -9.74 -15.59 -25.51
CA LEU A 304 -11.02 -16.27 -25.30
C LEU A 304 -11.25 -16.73 -23.86
N GLU A 305 -10.20 -16.81 -23.04
CA GLU A 305 -10.28 -17.22 -21.63
C GLU A 305 -10.79 -16.08 -20.72
N GLY A 306 -10.99 -14.88 -21.28
CA GLY A 306 -11.51 -13.73 -20.54
C GLY A 306 -10.62 -13.37 -19.35
N ARG A 307 -11.17 -13.47 -18.13
CA ARG A 307 -10.51 -13.07 -16.87
C ARG A 307 -9.45 -14.06 -16.35
N GLY A 308 -9.20 -15.17 -17.06
CA GLY A 308 -8.17 -16.16 -16.73
C GLY A 308 -8.54 -17.01 -15.51
N THR A 309 -8.56 -18.33 -15.66
CA THR A 309 -8.98 -19.27 -14.60
C THR A 309 -8.00 -19.40 -13.43
N GLN A 310 -6.81 -18.80 -13.56
CA GLN A 310 -5.72 -18.78 -12.59
C GLN A 310 -5.26 -17.36 -12.25
N SER A 311 -6.11 -16.35 -12.46
CA SER A 311 -5.75 -14.99 -12.11
C SER A 311 -5.58 -14.83 -10.60
N GLY A 312 -4.47 -14.23 -10.17
CA GLY A 312 -4.25 -13.74 -8.82
C GLY A 312 -4.54 -12.24 -8.67
N ALA A 313 -5.19 -11.60 -9.64
CA ALA A 313 -5.50 -10.17 -9.55
C ALA A 313 -6.67 -9.92 -8.59
N HIS A 314 -6.66 -8.79 -7.89
CA HIS A 314 -7.54 -8.48 -6.75
C HIS A 314 -9.03 -8.78 -6.99
N VAL A 315 -9.53 -8.44 -8.18
CA VAL A 315 -10.93 -8.69 -8.55
C VAL A 315 -11.11 -10.06 -9.20
N ASP A 316 -10.18 -10.45 -10.08
CA ASP A 316 -10.33 -11.66 -10.89
C ASP A 316 -9.98 -12.94 -10.14
N ILE A 317 -9.38 -12.84 -8.94
CA ILE A 317 -9.12 -13.97 -8.05
C ILE A 317 -10.40 -14.72 -7.67
N LEU A 318 -11.56 -14.05 -7.68
CA LEU A 318 -12.86 -14.70 -7.45
C LEU A 318 -13.21 -15.75 -8.52
N GLY A 319 -12.60 -15.67 -9.71
CA GLY A 319 -12.70 -16.67 -10.77
C GLY A 319 -11.57 -17.71 -10.74
N ASN A 320 -10.65 -17.64 -9.78
CA ASN A 320 -9.53 -18.55 -9.67
C ASN A 320 -10.01 -19.93 -9.21
N PHE A 321 -9.80 -20.97 -10.02
CA PHE A 321 -10.34 -22.30 -9.70
C PHE A 321 -9.78 -22.86 -8.40
N ALA A 322 -8.51 -22.60 -8.07
CA ALA A 322 -7.88 -23.12 -6.86
C ALA A 322 -8.44 -22.42 -5.62
N LEU A 323 -8.81 -21.13 -5.73
CA LEU A 323 -9.47 -20.40 -4.64
C LEU A 323 -10.86 -20.97 -4.41
N ILE A 324 -11.63 -21.12 -5.48
CA ILE A 324 -12.98 -21.66 -5.44
C ILE A 324 -12.96 -23.08 -4.85
N GLU A 325 -12.00 -23.91 -5.27
CA GLU A 325 -11.82 -25.25 -4.74
C GLU A 325 -11.52 -25.24 -3.24
N ASP A 326 -10.57 -24.42 -2.77
CA ASP A 326 -10.25 -24.28 -1.35
C ASP A 326 -11.48 -23.83 -0.55
N ILE A 327 -12.23 -22.83 -1.03
CA ILE A 327 -13.46 -22.34 -0.38
C ILE A 327 -14.51 -23.45 -0.29
N ILE A 328 -14.74 -24.21 -1.36
CA ILE A 328 -15.73 -25.30 -1.38
C ILE A 328 -15.30 -26.42 -0.42
N ARG A 329 -14.02 -26.76 -0.37
CA ARG A 329 -13.48 -27.76 0.56
C ARG A 329 -13.71 -27.34 2.01
N VAL A 330 -13.35 -26.09 2.37
CA VAL A 330 -13.60 -25.55 3.72
C VAL A 330 -15.09 -25.55 4.04
N ALA A 331 -15.94 -25.10 3.11
CA ALA A 331 -17.40 -25.11 3.30
C ALA A 331 -17.99 -26.53 3.44
N ALA A 332 -17.33 -27.54 2.86
CA ALA A 332 -17.68 -28.96 3.01
C ALA A 332 -17.12 -29.59 4.30
N GLY A 333 -16.40 -28.83 5.14
CA GLY A 333 -15.88 -29.27 6.43
C GLY A 333 -14.42 -29.74 6.41
N ALA A 334 -13.66 -29.47 5.35
CA ALA A 334 -12.23 -29.72 5.33
C ALA A 334 -11.48 -28.76 6.26
N SER A 335 -10.54 -29.29 7.04
CA SER A 335 -9.63 -28.52 7.90
C SER A 335 -8.43 -27.97 7.12
N GLY A 336 -7.65 -27.09 7.74
CA GLY A 336 -6.48 -26.51 7.06
C GLY A 336 -5.44 -27.57 6.71
N GLU A 337 -5.36 -28.64 7.52
CA GLU A 337 -4.52 -29.81 7.25
C GLU A 337 -4.99 -30.59 6.01
N ASP A 338 -6.32 -30.74 5.83
CA ASP A 338 -6.90 -31.40 4.64
C ASP A 338 -6.65 -30.61 3.35
N LEU A 339 -6.52 -29.28 3.45
CA LEU A 339 -6.11 -28.40 2.35
C LEU A 339 -4.59 -28.42 2.06
N GLY A 340 -3.82 -29.18 2.85
CA GLY A 340 -2.36 -29.28 2.75
C GLY A 340 -1.60 -28.19 3.50
N GLY A 341 -2.27 -27.47 4.41
CA GLY A 341 -1.69 -26.40 5.21
C GLY A 341 -1.37 -25.14 4.41
N ASP A 342 -0.30 -24.46 4.81
CA ASP A 342 0.16 -23.25 4.15
C ASP A 342 0.62 -23.52 2.71
N ARG A 343 0.12 -22.73 1.77
CA ARG A 343 0.63 -22.64 0.41
C ARG A 343 1.12 -21.23 0.16
N VAL A 344 2.45 -21.05 0.19
CA VAL A 344 3.11 -19.74 0.10
C VAL A 344 4.10 -19.75 -1.05
N HIS A 345 3.97 -18.78 -1.95
CA HIS A 345 4.84 -18.53 -3.10
C HIS A 345 5.73 -17.29 -2.87
N SER A 346 5.32 -16.38 -1.99
CA SER A 346 6.04 -15.18 -1.61
C SER A 346 7.04 -15.42 -0.48
N GLU A 347 7.85 -14.40 -0.18
CA GLU A 347 8.78 -14.42 0.94
C GLU A 347 8.14 -13.86 2.23
N ILE A 348 6.80 -13.89 2.37
CA ILE A 348 6.07 -13.23 3.47
C ILE A 348 6.55 -13.67 4.86
N PHE A 349 6.89 -14.95 5.07
CA PHE A 349 7.43 -15.40 6.35
C PHE A 349 8.76 -14.72 6.67
N LYS A 350 9.67 -14.64 5.70
CA LYS A 350 10.95 -13.94 5.84
C LYS A 350 10.74 -12.44 6.09
N TRP A 351 9.84 -11.80 5.35
CA TRP A 351 9.53 -10.39 5.55
C TRP A 351 8.93 -10.13 6.93
N SER A 352 8.08 -11.05 7.41
CA SER A 352 7.49 -10.94 8.74
C SER A 352 8.56 -11.01 9.84
N GLU A 353 9.63 -11.78 9.67
CA GLU A 353 10.74 -11.83 10.62
C GLU A 353 11.47 -10.49 10.75
N ASN A 354 11.59 -9.75 9.64
CA ASN A 354 12.20 -8.41 9.61
C ASN A 354 11.38 -7.35 10.36
N ILE A 355 10.11 -7.62 10.66
CA ILE A 355 9.26 -6.71 11.43
C ILE A 355 9.44 -6.97 12.93
N ASN A 356 9.96 -5.95 13.63
CA ASN A 356 10.12 -5.98 15.07
C ASN A 356 8.83 -5.59 15.80
N LEU A 357 7.83 -6.49 15.75
CA LEU A 357 6.58 -6.36 16.49
C LEU A 357 6.64 -7.24 17.74
N LYS A 358 6.39 -6.65 18.91
CA LYS A 358 6.21 -7.40 20.16
C LYS A 358 4.93 -8.25 20.06
N LEU A 359 5.07 -9.57 20.16
CA LEU A 359 3.98 -10.54 20.14
C LEU A 359 3.57 -10.99 21.53
#